data_AF-A0A0B1TJ78-F1
#
_entry.id   AF-A0A0B1TJ78-F1
#
_cell.length_a   1.000
_cell.length_b   1.000
_cell.length_c   1.000
_cell.angle_alpha   90.00
_cell.angle_beta   90.00
_cell.angle_gamma   90.00
#
_symmetry.space_group_name_H-M   'P 1'
#
loop_
_entity.id
_entity.type
_entity.pdbx_description
1 polymer ?
#
loop_
_entity_poly.entity_id
_entity_poly.type
_entity_poly.pdbx_seq_one_letter_code
_entity_poly.pdbx_strand_id
1 'polypeptide(L)'
;MAPRGKRVLVNLVRVQGRCVEGCWEDGVEFKMSNDPRPVGYRFCCQPRSQQRILSRSNVVPFIVTSRNVGITLTFEYTFVDANARFDFNEAAEQAAPVPTEDIETTEMQIDGVNTAIARVL
;
A
#
# COMPACT_ATOMS: atom_id res chain seq x y z
N MET A 1 -9.64 -4.95 -15.29
CA MET A 1 -8.93 -3.65 -15.18
C MET A 1 -9.66 -2.77 -14.20
N ALA A 2 -8.97 -1.87 -13.50
CA ALA A 2 -9.60 -0.85 -12.66
C ALA A 2 -10.16 0.31 -13.52
N PRO A 3 -11.23 0.99 -13.06
CA PRO A 3 -11.75 2.18 -13.70
C PRO A 3 -10.72 3.30 -13.87
N ARG A 4 -11.03 4.28 -14.74
CA ARG A 4 -10.17 5.43 -14.96
C ARG A 4 -9.94 6.20 -13.64
N GLY A 5 -8.69 6.55 -13.36
CA GLY A 5 -8.31 7.24 -12.12
C GLY A 5 -8.25 6.34 -10.88
N LYS A 6 -8.45 5.03 -11.03
CA LYS A 6 -8.33 4.04 -9.95
C LYS A 6 -7.13 3.12 -10.15
N ARG A 7 -6.65 2.56 -9.05
CA ARG A 7 -5.57 1.57 -8.97
C ARG A 7 -6.11 0.29 -8.31
N VAL A 8 -5.37 -0.80 -8.42
CA VAL A 8 -5.76 -2.10 -7.84
C VAL A 8 -4.95 -2.34 -6.58
N LEU A 9 -5.63 -2.56 -5.47
CA LEU A 9 -5.04 -3.08 -4.24
C LEU A 9 -5.30 -4.58 -4.17
N VAL A 10 -4.25 -5.38 -4.08
CA VAL A 10 -4.35 -6.83 -3.90
C VAL A 10 -4.05 -7.17 -2.44
N ASN A 11 -4.90 -7.98 -1.83
CA ASN A 11 -4.70 -8.58 -0.52
C ASN A 11 -4.44 -10.08 -0.70
N LEU A 12 -3.23 -10.53 -0.37
CA LEU A 12 -2.84 -11.94 -0.48
C LEU A 12 -3.36 -12.70 0.74
N VAL A 13 -4.33 -13.59 0.52
CA VAL A 13 -4.99 -14.34 1.60
C VAL A 13 -4.27 -15.67 1.83
N ARG A 14 -3.98 -16.40 0.76
CA ARG A 14 -3.35 -17.71 0.84
C ARG A 14 -2.47 -17.97 -0.36
N VAL A 15 -1.29 -18.54 -0.12
CA VAL A 15 -0.42 -19.07 -1.17
C VAL A 15 0.12 -20.41 -0.70
N GLN A 16 -0.14 -21.45 -1.49
CA GLN A 16 0.30 -22.80 -1.21
C GLN A 16 0.95 -23.39 -2.45
N GLY A 17 2.28 -23.38 -2.46
CA GLY A 17 3.12 -24.07 -3.43
C GLY A 17 4.42 -24.53 -2.76
N ARG A 18 5.40 -24.97 -3.56
CA ARG A 18 6.73 -25.30 -3.04
C ARG A 18 7.47 -24.03 -2.63
N CYS A 19 7.62 -23.84 -1.33
CA CYS A 19 8.27 -22.67 -0.75
C CYS A 19 9.80 -22.80 -0.85
N VAL A 20 10.38 -22.18 -1.87
CA VAL A 20 11.83 -22.07 -2.09
C VAL A 20 12.20 -20.60 -2.26
N GLU A 21 13.45 -20.27 -1.96
CA GLU A 21 13.95 -18.92 -2.15
C GLU A 21 13.75 -18.46 -3.60
N GLY A 22 13.22 -17.25 -3.78
CA GLY A 22 12.94 -16.67 -5.10
C GLY A 22 11.71 -17.24 -5.83
N CYS A 23 11.06 -18.29 -5.32
CA CYS A 23 9.84 -18.88 -5.89
C CYS A 23 9.94 -19.20 -7.40
N TRP A 24 11.07 -19.78 -7.82
CA TRP A 24 11.37 -20.04 -9.23
C TRP A 24 10.75 -21.34 -9.78
N GLU A 25 10.33 -22.24 -8.90
CA GLU A 25 9.70 -23.52 -9.27
C GLU A 25 8.19 -23.38 -9.46
N ASP A 26 7.48 -23.19 -8.36
CA ASP A 26 6.04 -22.95 -8.30
C ASP A 26 5.85 -21.55 -7.72
N GLY A 27 5.09 -20.69 -8.39
CA GLY A 27 4.98 -19.30 -7.97
C GLY A 27 3.95 -18.51 -8.76
N VAL A 28 3.42 -17.47 -8.11
CA VAL A 28 2.63 -16.44 -8.77
C VAL A 28 3.39 -15.12 -8.76
N GLU A 29 3.44 -14.45 -9.91
CA GLU A 29 4.09 -13.16 -10.07
C GLU A 29 3.04 -12.09 -10.39
N PHE A 30 2.87 -11.10 -9.51
CA PHE A 30 2.02 -9.94 -9.77
C PHE A 30 2.83 -8.78 -10.36
N LYS A 31 2.39 -8.27 -11.52
CA LYS A 31 2.98 -7.10 -12.18
C LYS A 31 2.32 -5.83 -11.68
N MET A 32 2.86 -5.33 -10.57
CA MET A 32 2.36 -4.14 -9.88
C MET A 32 3.04 -2.84 -10.36
N SER A 33 4.11 -2.92 -11.16
CA SER A 33 4.79 -1.74 -11.70
C SER A 33 4.43 -1.54 -13.18
N ASN A 34 4.84 -0.40 -13.73
CA ASN A 34 4.74 -0.12 -15.17
C ASN A 34 5.87 -0.78 -15.98
N ASP A 35 6.77 -1.52 -15.32
CA ASP A 35 7.89 -2.19 -15.97
C ASP A 35 7.39 -3.49 -16.66
N PRO A 36 7.53 -3.62 -17.98
CA PRO A 36 7.08 -4.81 -18.70
C PRO A 36 7.97 -6.03 -18.45
N ARG A 37 9.19 -5.86 -17.93
CA ARG A 37 10.10 -6.98 -17.64
C ARG A 37 9.49 -7.96 -16.62
N PRO A 38 9.90 -9.24 -16.59
CA PRO A 38 9.48 -10.22 -15.58
C PRO A 38 10.12 -9.92 -14.21
N VAL A 39 9.83 -8.74 -13.67
CA VAL A 39 10.31 -8.21 -12.40
C VAL A 39 9.10 -7.82 -11.54
N GLY A 40 8.27 -8.80 -11.23
CA GLY A 40 7.13 -8.66 -10.32
C GLY A 40 7.38 -9.22 -8.93
N TYR A 41 6.39 -9.04 -8.06
CA TYR A 41 6.38 -9.67 -6.75
C TYR A 41 6.02 -11.15 -6.90
N ARG A 42 6.94 -12.05 -6.50
CA ARG A 42 6.76 -13.51 -6.58
C ARG A 42 6.35 -14.09 -5.24
N PHE A 43 5.33 -14.95 -5.25
CA PHE A 43 4.83 -15.63 -4.07
C PHE A 43 4.67 -17.13 -4.31
N CYS A 44 5.15 -17.92 -3.38
CA CYS A 44 5.01 -19.38 -3.34
C CYS A 44 4.80 -19.92 -1.91
N CYS A 45 5.06 -19.08 -0.91
CA CYS A 45 4.96 -19.40 0.50
C CYS A 45 3.75 -18.69 1.10
N GLN A 46 3.14 -19.30 2.11
CA GLN A 46 2.09 -18.66 2.89
C GLN A 46 2.63 -17.38 3.55
N PRO A 47 1.96 -16.22 3.36
CA PRO A 47 2.35 -14.98 4.04
C PRO A 47 2.30 -15.15 5.56
N ARG A 48 3.32 -14.66 6.28
CA ARG A 48 3.36 -14.66 7.75
C ARG A 48 2.45 -13.60 8.37
N SER A 49 2.16 -12.56 7.61
CA SER A 49 1.31 -11.43 7.96
C SER A 49 0.48 -11.03 6.76
N GLN A 50 -0.46 -10.11 6.96
CA GLN A 50 -1.25 -9.58 5.87
C GLN A 50 -0.37 -8.92 4.80
N GLN A 51 -0.44 -9.44 3.57
CA GLN A 51 0.31 -8.90 2.45
C GLN A 51 -0.64 -8.11 1.53
N ARG A 52 -0.57 -6.79 1.62
CA ARG A 52 -1.28 -5.88 0.72
C ARG A 52 -0.30 -5.25 -0.27
N ILE A 53 -0.69 -5.11 -1.53
CA ILE A 53 0.17 -4.58 -2.58
C ILE A 53 -0.65 -3.67 -3.51
N LEU A 54 -0.21 -2.41 -3.63
CA LEU A 54 -0.86 -1.43 -4.48
C LEU A 54 -0.19 -1.36 -5.85
N SER A 55 -0.95 -1.55 -6.92
CA SER A 55 -0.47 -1.43 -8.31
C SER A 55 -0.14 0.01 -8.68
N ARG A 56 0.82 0.26 -9.57
CA ARG A 56 1.14 1.59 -10.14
C ARG A 56 0.24 1.96 -11.32
N SER A 57 -0.35 0.96 -11.99
CA SER A 57 -1.28 1.12 -13.11
C SER A 57 -2.69 0.65 -12.72
N ASN A 58 -3.66 0.84 -13.61
CA ASN A 58 -5.01 0.32 -13.48
C ASN A 58 -5.17 -1.13 -13.98
N VAL A 59 -4.09 -1.77 -14.45
CA VAL A 59 -4.10 -3.15 -14.95
C VAL A 59 -2.99 -3.93 -14.27
N VAL A 60 -3.36 -5.02 -13.60
CA VAL A 60 -2.40 -5.90 -12.91
C VAL A 60 -2.42 -7.26 -13.58
N PRO A 61 -1.50 -7.52 -14.52
CA PRO A 61 -1.22 -8.86 -14.96
C PRO A 61 -0.67 -9.70 -13.81
N PHE A 62 -1.03 -10.98 -13.79
CA PHE A 62 -0.36 -11.96 -12.94
C PHE A 62 -0.02 -13.20 -13.75
N ILE A 63 1.10 -13.83 -13.39
CA ILE A 63 1.62 -15.02 -14.08
C ILE A 63 1.69 -16.13 -13.05
N VAL A 64 1.08 -17.28 -13.37
CA VAL A 64 1.16 -18.48 -12.54
C VAL A 64 2.13 -19.46 -13.20
N THR A 65 3.15 -19.87 -12.45
CA THR A 65 4.12 -20.89 -12.87
C THR A 65 4.01 -22.07 -11.93
N SER A 66 4.00 -23.28 -12.50
CA SER A 66 4.02 -24.54 -11.75
C SER A 66 4.90 -25.53 -12.49
N ARG A 67 5.87 -26.10 -11.78
CA ARG A 67 6.80 -27.11 -12.30
C ARG A 67 6.70 -28.45 -11.57
N ASN A 68 6.25 -28.46 -10.32
CA ASN A 68 6.26 -29.68 -9.49
C ASN A 68 4.86 -30.06 -9.01
N VAL A 69 4.42 -29.46 -7.90
CA VAL A 69 3.27 -29.94 -7.11
C VAL A 69 1.98 -29.17 -7.36
N GLY A 70 2.02 -28.14 -8.20
CA GLY A 70 0.92 -27.18 -8.35
C GLY A 70 1.05 -26.03 -7.37
N ILE A 71 0.34 -24.94 -7.66
CA ILE A 71 0.21 -23.79 -6.76
C ILE A 71 -1.25 -23.41 -6.60
N THR A 72 -1.67 -23.20 -5.36
CA THR A 72 -2.98 -22.64 -5.02
C THR A 72 -2.79 -21.21 -4.50
N LEU A 73 -3.50 -20.27 -5.10
CA LEU A 73 -3.50 -18.86 -4.71
C LEU A 73 -4.93 -18.41 -4.39
N THR A 74 -5.10 -17.77 -3.25
CA THR A 74 -6.30 -17.01 -2.90
C THR A 74 -5.91 -15.57 -2.61
N PHE A 75 -6.53 -14.63 -3.33
CA PHE A 75 -6.33 -13.21 -3.13
C PHE A 75 -7.65 -12.48 -3.32
N GLU A 76 -7.75 -11.32 -2.68
CA GLU A 76 -8.83 -10.36 -2.87
C GLU A 76 -8.27 -9.14 -3.58
N TYR A 77 -9.15 -8.42 -4.27
CA TYR A 77 -8.78 -7.16 -4.89
C TYR A 77 -9.83 -6.09 -4.64
N THR A 78 -9.38 -4.84 -4.55
CA THR A 78 -10.24 -3.66 -4.47
C THR A 78 -9.71 -2.55 -5.36
N PHE A 79 -10.59 -1.64 -5.76
CA PHE A 79 -10.21 -0.43 -6.50
C PHE A 79 -10.09 0.74 -5.55
N VAL A 80 -8.98 1.46 -5.65
CA VAL A 80 -8.64 2.61 -4.78
C VAL A 80 -8.32 3.82 -5.64
N ASP A 81 -8.39 5.02 -5.06
CA ASP A 81 -8.03 6.25 -5.77
C ASP A 81 -6.57 6.30 -6.20
N ALA A 82 -6.29 7.02 -7.29
CA ALA A 82 -4.93 7.13 -7.84
C ALA A 82 -3.91 7.66 -6.81
N ASN A 83 -4.35 8.56 -5.93
CA ASN A 83 -3.56 9.19 -4.88
C ASN A 83 -3.55 8.41 -3.55
N ALA A 84 -4.19 7.24 -3.47
CA ALA A 84 -4.15 6.42 -2.28
C ALA A 84 -2.70 6.11 -1.91
N ARG A 85 -2.31 6.51 -0.70
CA ARG A 85 -1.06 6.11 -0.03
C ARG A 85 -1.47 5.10 1.02
N PHE A 86 -0.89 3.90 0.96
CA PHE A 86 -1.08 2.91 2.02
C PHE A 86 0.20 2.84 2.82
N ASP A 87 0.08 3.08 4.11
CA ASP A 87 1.16 2.89 5.05
C ASP A 87 1.31 1.40 5.29
N PHE A 88 2.34 0.81 4.70
CA PHE A 88 2.62 -0.63 4.83
C PHE A 88 3.18 -1.01 6.22
N ASN A 89 3.26 -0.05 7.15
CA ASN A 89 3.90 -0.18 8.46
C ASN A 89 3.02 0.38 9.60
N GLU A 90 1.84 -0.19 9.84
CA GLU A 90 1.12 0.02 11.11
C GLU A 90 1.74 -0.79 12.29
N ALA A 91 3.07 -0.98 12.24
CA ALA A 91 3.88 -1.53 13.34
C ALA A 91 5.10 -0.66 13.68
N ALA A 92 5.30 0.49 13.01
CA ALA A 92 6.45 1.38 13.26
C ALA A 92 6.12 2.88 13.31
N GLU A 93 4.85 3.29 13.20
CA GLU A 93 4.46 4.71 13.18
C GLU A 93 3.54 5.07 14.34
N GLN A 94 4.01 4.78 15.56
CA GLN A 94 3.48 5.35 16.80
C GLN A 94 4.60 5.99 17.65
N ALA A 95 5.65 6.50 17.00
CA ALA A 95 6.76 7.16 17.71
C ALA A 95 7.27 8.45 17.05
N ALA A 96 6.56 9.01 16.07
CA ALA A 96 6.83 10.36 15.62
C ALA A 96 5.68 11.26 16.11
N PRO A 97 5.89 12.14 17.11
CA PRO A 97 4.92 13.19 17.37
C PRO A 97 4.83 14.04 16.10
N VAL A 98 3.60 14.21 15.60
CA VAL A 98 3.26 15.26 14.65
C VAL A 98 3.82 16.58 15.22
N PRO A 99 4.57 17.39 14.46
CA PRO A 99 4.95 18.70 14.95
C PRO A 99 3.65 19.48 15.15
N THR A 100 3.27 19.71 16.40
CA THR A 100 2.29 20.73 16.74
C THR A 100 2.95 22.06 16.40
N GLU A 101 2.49 22.72 15.32
CA GLU A 101 2.79 24.13 15.14
C GLU A 101 2.19 24.86 16.34
N ASP A 102 3.03 25.39 17.22
CA ASP A 102 2.62 26.12 18.42
C ASP A 102 2.03 27.47 17.97
N ILE A 103 0.71 27.51 17.79
CA ILE A 103 -0.01 28.73 17.46
C ILE A 103 -0.39 29.44 18.76
N GLU A 104 0.35 30.48 19.11
CA GLU A 104 -0.03 31.36 20.21
C GLU A 104 -1.03 32.40 19.69
N THR A 105 -2.22 32.44 20.29
CA THR A 105 -3.28 33.39 19.93
C THR A 105 -3.36 34.44 21.02
N THR A 106 -3.05 35.69 20.69
CA THR A 106 -3.20 36.81 21.63
C THR A 106 -4.44 37.62 21.26
N GLU A 107 -5.37 37.76 22.21
CA GLU A 107 -6.52 38.64 22.07
C GLU A 107 -6.16 40.02 22.62
N MET A 108 -6.30 41.06 21.80
CA MET A 108 -6.19 42.45 22.26
C MET A 108 -7.52 43.18 22.05
N GLN A 109 -7.96 43.85 23.12
CA GLN A 109 -9.13 44.71 23.14
C GLN A 109 -8.67 46.16 22.98
N ILE A 110 -9.05 46.81 21.88
CA ILE A 110 -8.83 48.25 21.71
C ILE A 110 -10.15 48.87 21.26
N ASP A 111 -10.64 49.85 22.02
CA ASP A 111 -11.81 50.68 21.74
C ASP A 111 -13.08 49.90 21.33
N GLY A 112 -13.39 48.82 22.06
CA GLY A 112 -14.64 48.07 21.93
C GLY A 112 -14.69 47.05 20.79
N VAL A 113 -13.58 46.81 20.09
CA VAL A 113 -13.46 45.76 19.07
C VAL A 113 -12.47 44.70 19.54
N ASN A 114 -12.89 43.43 19.53
CA ASN A 114 -12.04 42.29 19.91
C ASN A 114 -11.31 41.80 18.66
N THR A 115 -9.97 41.85 18.65
CA THR A 115 -9.17 41.29 17.54
C THR A 115 -8.25 40.20 18.07
N ALA A 116 -8.34 39.00 17.49
CA ALA A 116 -7.47 37.88 17.79
C ALA A 116 -6.41 37.72 16.69
N ILE A 117 -5.13 37.75 17.07
CA ILE A 117 -4.01 37.54 16.14
C ILE A 117 -3.36 36.20 16.49
N ALA A 118 -3.38 35.27 15.54
CA ALA A 118 -2.65 34.02 15.60
C ALA A 118 -1.28 34.20 14.92
N ARG A 119 -0.21 33.82 15.60
CA ARG A 119 1.14 33.71 14.99
C ARG A 119 1.63 32.28 15.09
N VAL A 120 2.17 31.79 13.99
CA VAL A 120 2.88 30.51 13.91
C VAL A 120 4.32 30.76 14.36
N LEU A 121 4.81 30.01 15.35
CA LEU A 121 6.19 30.09 15.86
C LEU A 121 7.18 29.33 14.97
#